data_AF-A0A2S9YEZ5-F1
#
_entry.id   AF-A0A2S9YEZ5-F1
#
_cell.length_a   1.000
_cell.length_b   1.000
_cell.length_c   1.000
_cell.angle_alpha   90.00
_cell.angle_beta   90.00
_cell.angle_gamma   90.00
#
_symmetry.space_group_name_H-M   'P 1'
#
loop_
_entity.id
_entity.type
_entity.pdbx_description
1 polymer ?
#
loop_
_entity_poly.entity_id
_entity_poly.type
_entity_poly.pdbx_seq_one_letter_code
_entity_poly.pdbx_strand_id
1 'polypeptide(L)'
;MDKDSPDLLDALDDLVRELLLERTEGLDAPQLAAFIDGWGSLLRLLEHTGLVVPGAPPELVDGLAAIVARVRESQARVFDDDD
;
A
#
# COMPACT_ATOMS: atom_id res chain seq x y z
N MET A 1 -20.11 -13.72 -20.28
CA MET A 1 -19.76 -12.95 -19.07
C MET A 1 -18.55 -13.67 -18.54
N ASP A 2 -17.37 -13.21 -18.95
CA ASP A 2 -16.10 -13.88 -18.68
C ASP A 2 -15.85 -13.95 -17.17
N LYS A 3 -15.43 -15.13 -16.75
CA LYS A 3 -15.32 -15.59 -15.37
C LYS A 3 -13.98 -16.34 -15.32
N ASP A 4 -12.87 -15.63 -15.48
CA ASP A 4 -11.48 -16.13 -15.32
C ASP A 4 -10.45 -15.00 -15.55
N SER A 5 -10.64 -13.83 -14.95
CA SER A 5 -9.49 -13.01 -14.58
C SER A 5 -9.27 -13.29 -13.11
N PRO A 6 -8.23 -14.03 -12.69
CA PRO A 6 -7.84 -14.02 -11.28
C PRO A 6 -7.75 -12.55 -10.88
N ASP A 7 -8.50 -12.17 -9.85
CA ASP A 7 -8.80 -10.78 -9.53
C ASP A 7 -7.46 -10.03 -9.50
N LEU A 8 -7.27 -9.08 -10.41
CA LEU A 8 -6.01 -8.32 -10.51
C LEU A 8 -5.68 -7.65 -9.16
N LEU A 9 -6.72 -7.46 -8.35
CA LEU A 9 -6.73 -6.99 -6.98
C LEU A 9 -6.07 -7.97 -6.00
N ASP A 10 -6.24 -9.28 -6.18
CA ASP A 10 -5.62 -10.33 -5.35
C ASP A 10 -4.13 -10.45 -5.69
N ALA A 11 -3.77 -10.37 -6.98
CA ALA A 11 -2.38 -10.41 -7.41
C ALA A 11 -1.56 -9.21 -6.89
N LEU A 12 -2.18 -8.03 -6.80
CA LEU A 12 -1.54 -6.85 -6.20
C LEU A 12 -1.39 -7.01 -4.68
N ASP A 13 -2.39 -7.57 -4.00
CA ASP A 13 -2.34 -7.83 -2.56
C ASP A 13 -1.23 -8.84 -2.22
N ASP A 14 -1.09 -9.89 -3.01
CA ASP A 14 -0.02 -10.89 -2.87
C ASP A 14 1.37 -10.27 -3.09
N LEU A 15 1.53 -9.46 -4.13
CA LEU A 15 2.81 -8.81 -4.44
C LEU A 15 3.21 -7.80 -3.36
N VAL A 16 2.26 -7.00 -2.85
CA VAL A 16 2.50 -6.06 -1.75
C VAL A 16 2.85 -6.84 -0.48
N ARG A 17 2.15 -7.94 -0.17
CA ARG A 17 2.44 -8.80 0.97
C ARG A 17 3.85 -9.40 0.87
N GLU A 18 4.21 -9.97 -0.26
CA GLU A 18 5.53 -10.58 -0.50
C GLU A 18 6.65 -9.55 -0.36
N LEU A 19 6.52 -8.38 -0.99
CA LEU A 19 7.50 -7.30 -0.87
C LEU A 19 7.65 -6.78 0.56
N LEU A 20 6.55 -6.66 1.32
CA LEU A 20 6.60 -6.23 2.71
C LEU A 20 7.24 -7.30 3.60
N LEU A 21 6.92 -8.58 3.38
CA LEU A 21 7.52 -9.70 4.10
C LEU A 21 9.03 -9.79 3.85
N GLU A 22 9.47 -9.74 2.59
CA GLU A 22 10.90 -9.73 2.24
C GLU A 22 11.62 -8.53 2.86
N ARG A 23 10.99 -7.34 2.85
CA ARG A 23 11.59 -6.11 3.41
C ARG A 23 11.67 -6.10 4.94
N THR A 24 10.85 -6.91 5.60
CA THR A 24 10.79 -7.00 7.06
C THR A 24 11.48 -8.25 7.60
N GLU A 25 11.92 -9.15 6.72
CA GLU A 25 12.65 -10.35 7.09
C GLU A 25 13.95 -10.01 7.83
N GLY A 26 14.13 -10.61 9.01
CA GLY A 26 15.33 -10.42 9.83
C GLY A 26 15.41 -9.09 10.58
N LEU A 27 14.38 -8.23 10.51
CA LEU A 27 14.31 -7.03 11.34
C LEU A 27 14.00 -7.39 12.79
N ASP A 28 14.73 -6.78 13.73
CA ASP A 28 14.36 -6.82 15.14
C ASP A 28 13.13 -5.95 15.45
N ALA A 29 12.57 -6.07 16.64
CA ALA A 29 11.33 -5.37 17.00
C ALA A 29 11.43 -3.84 16.83
N PRO A 30 12.51 -3.16 17.27
CA PRO A 30 12.71 -1.73 17.01
C PRO A 30 12.81 -1.37 15.52
N GLN A 31 13.51 -2.17 14.72
CA GLN A 31 13.64 -1.95 13.28
C GLN A 31 12.31 -2.14 12.57
N LEU A 32 11.53 -3.16 12.94
CA LEU A 32 10.20 -3.39 12.41
C LEU A 32 9.26 -2.22 12.74
N ALA A 33 9.28 -1.72 13.98
CA ALA A 33 8.47 -0.56 14.36
C ALA A 33 8.84 0.70 13.56
N ALA A 34 10.14 0.96 13.36
CA ALA A 34 10.61 2.06 12.53
C ALA A 34 10.22 1.90 11.06
N PHE A 35 10.25 0.67 10.53
CA PHE A 35 9.80 0.37 9.18
C PHE A 35 8.30 0.66 9.00
N ILE A 36 7.46 0.18 9.93
CA ILE A 36 6.01 0.41 9.90
C ILE A 36 5.68 1.91 9.95
N ASP A 37 6.35 2.67 10.82
CA ASP A 37 6.13 4.12 10.94
C ASP A 37 6.59 4.88 9.69
N GLY A 38 7.74 4.49 9.12
CA GLY A 38 8.23 5.02 7.85
C GLY A 38 7.28 4.72 6.68
N TRP A 39 6.76 3.49 6.60
CA TRP A 39 5.78 3.08 5.60
C TRP A 39 4.49 3.89 5.70
N GLY A 40 3.92 4.04 6.90
CA GLY A 40 2.74 4.87 7.12
C GLY A 40 2.96 6.34 6.77
N SER A 41 4.17 6.86 7.04
CA SER A 41 4.55 8.23 6.68
C SER A 41 4.69 8.42 5.18
N LEU A 42 5.21 7.43 4.45
CA LEU A 42 5.27 7.44 2.98
C LEU A 42 3.86 7.45 2.37
N LEU A 43 2.95 6.59 2.84
CA LEU A 43 1.58 6.54 2.31
C LEU A 43 0.85 7.87 2.52
N ARG A 44 1.00 8.50 3.69
CA ARG A 44 0.48 9.85 3.96
C ARG A 44 1.07 10.90 3.01
N LEU A 45 2.35 10.79 2.66
CA LEU A 45 2.98 11.71 1.71
C LEU A 45 2.39 11.55 0.30
N LEU A 46 2.19 10.31 -0.13
CA LEU A 46 1.63 9.98 -1.45
C LEU A 46 0.16 10.40 -1.59
N GLU A 47 -0.63 10.39 -0.52
CA GLU A 47 -1.98 10.98 -0.49
C GLU A 47 -1.99 12.47 -0.83
N HIS A 48 -0.90 13.17 -0.51
CA HIS A 48 -0.78 14.60 -0.71
C HIS A 48 0.08 14.92 -1.93
N THR A 49 0.13 14.03 -2.93
CA THR A 49 0.98 14.18 -4.14
C THR A 49 0.86 15.57 -4.78
N GLY A 50 -0.35 16.12 -4.91
CA GLY A 50 -0.55 17.45 -5.48
C GLY A 50 0.07 18.61 -4.68
N LEU A 51 0.38 18.40 -3.39
CA LEU A 51 1.09 19.35 -2.53
C LEU A 51 2.61 19.17 -2.57
N VAL A 52 3.10 17.93 -2.62
CA VAL A 52 4.55 17.65 -2.66
C VAL A 52 5.17 17.75 -4.06
N VAL A 53 4.37 17.62 -5.11
CA VAL A 53 4.82 17.75 -6.50
C VAL A 53 3.96 18.80 -7.20
N PRO A 54 4.29 20.10 -7.04
CA PRO A 54 3.56 21.17 -7.71
C PRO A 54 3.59 20.99 -9.23
N GLY A 55 2.40 21.03 -9.85
CA GLY A 55 2.26 20.84 -11.30
C GLY A 55 2.21 19.38 -11.75
N ALA A 56 2.09 18.42 -10.83
CA ALA A 56 1.79 17.03 -11.19
C ALA A 56 0.50 16.94 -12.05
N PRO A 57 0.48 16.11 -13.11
CA PRO A 57 -0.74 15.85 -13.87
C PRO A 57 -1.85 15.29 -12.96
N PRO A 58 -3.12 15.69 -13.15
CA PRO A 58 -4.24 15.17 -12.36
C PRO A 58 -4.31 13.64 -12.35
N GLU A 59 -4.01 13.00 -13.49
CA GLU A 59 -4.03 11.54 -13.63
C GLU A 59 -3.02 10.84 -12.71
N LEU A 60 -1.88 11.49 -12.45
CA LEU A 60 -0.86 10.97 -11.53
C LEU A 60 -1.31 11.12 -10.08
N VAL A 61 -1.91 12.26 -9.73
CA VAL A 61 -2.44 12.51 -8.38
C VAL A 61 -3.55 11.53 -8.05
N ASP A 62 -4.50 11.37 -8.97
CA ASP A 62 -5.65 10.47 -8.82
C ASP A 62 -5.20 9.00 -8.77
N GLY A 63 -4.26 8.61 -9.63
CA GLY A 63 -3.69 7.27 -9.63
C GLY A 63 -2.98 6.92 -8.33
N LEU A 64 -2.17 7.84 -7.79
CA LEU A 64 -1.50 7.64 -6.51
C LEU A 64 -2.48 7.60 -5.34
N ALA A 65 -3.50 8.47 -5.33
CA ALA A 65 -4.56 8.43 -4.32
C ALA A 65 -5.31 7.09 -4.33
N ALA A 66 -5.65 6.57 -5.52
CA ALA A 66 -6.32 5.28 -5.68
C ALA A 66 -5.46 4.11 -5.17
N ILE A 67 -4.16 4.11 -5.48
CA ILE A 67 -3.22 3.09 -4.99
C ILE A 67 -3.14 3.12 -3.46
N VAL A 68 -2.99 4.31 -2.85
CA VAL A 68 -2.89 4.41 -1.39
C VAL A 68 -4.18 3.97 -0.72
N ALA A 69 -5.35 4.37 -1.25
CA ALA A 69 -6.64 3.91 -0.75
C ALA A 69 -6.73 2.38 -0.76
N ARG A 70 -6.34 1.75 -1.87
CA ARG A 70 -6.33 0.29 -2.02
C ARG A 70 -5.42 -0.40 -1.00
N VAL A 71 -4.21 0.12 -0.78
CA VAL A 71 -3.27 -0.42 0.22
C VAL A 71 -3.86 -0.34 1.63
N ARG A 72 -4.52 0.77 1.98
CA ARG A 72 -5.17 0.92 3.30
C ARG A 72 -6.35 -0.04 3.47
N GLU A 73 -7.16 -0.25 2.44
CA GLU A 73 -8.23 -1.24 2.46
C GLU A 73 -7.70 -2.65 2.67
N SER A 74 -6.62 -3.04 1.98
CA SER A 74 -5.99 -4.36 2.17
C SER A 74 -5.42 -4.52 3.59
N GLN A 75 -4.81 -3.46 4.14
CA GLN A 75 -4.36 -3.48 5.53
C GLN A 75 -5.53 -3.67 6.50
N ALA A 76 -6.63 -2.94 6.33
CA ALA A 76 -7.81 -3.07 7.18
C ALA A 76 -8.40 -4.49 7.14
N ARG A 77 -8.54 -5.09 5.95
CA ARG A 77 -9.04 -6.47 5.81
C ARG A 77 -8.17 -7.50 6.53
N VAL A 78 -6.85 -7.37 6.44
CA VAL A 78 -5.93 -8.30 7.12
C VAL A 78 -6.04 -8.20 8.64
N PHE A 79 -6.31 -7.02 9.19
CA PHE A 79 -6.51 -6.84 10.63
C PHE A 79 -7.92 -7.23 11.11
N ASP A 80 -8.94 -7.10 10.25
CA ASP A 80 -10.32 -7.52 10.56
C ASP A 80 -10.50 -9.05 10.51
N ASP A 81 -9.67 -9.79 9.75
CA ASP A 81 -9.74 -11.26 9.62
C ASP A 81 -9.24 -12.04 10.86
N ASP A 82 -8.66 -11.34 11.85
CA ASP A 82 -8.17 -11.93 13.10
C ASP A 82 -9.22 -11.93 14.26
N ASP A 83 -10.49 -11.55 13.98
CA ASP A 83 -11.65 -11.61 14.91
C ASP A 83 -12.66 -12.76 14.60
#